data_AF-A0A1F5Q8R7-F1
#
_entry.id   AF-A0A1F5Q8R7-F1
#
_cell.length_a   1.000
_cell.length_b   1.000
_cell.length_c   1.000
_cell.angle_alpha   90.00
_cell.angle_beta   90.00
_cell.angle_gamma   90.00
#
_symmetry.space_group_name_H-M   'P 1'
#
loop_
_entity.id
_entity.type
_entity.pdbx_description
1 polymer ?
#
loop_
_entity_poly.entity_id
_entity_poly.type
_entity_poly.pdbx_seq_one_letter_code
_entity_poly.pdbx_strand_id
1 'polypeptide(L)'
;MLELFSLIKYVFFQIFGLIVAVVAGAVFVFPMLRKLHSRKTTILLFTIFFGISLFFFAPRAALHAIQYPFFLKTFGPADGPALPLKNVINFFFTSKNIEHIPDITRDPNDIPPPVGRQESQTVEISLEAKEVIGEMATGVFFNYWTFNGTVPGPFLRVREGDTVKLTLKNHPSSINPHNIDLHAVTGPGGGAAVTNIAPGESKTVTFKAINPGLYAYHCAHPNVAAHDAHGMYGLILVEPKDGLPKVDKEFYVMQGEFYSTGALGDKGLQIFDAQKMLDGKPEYVVFNGRVGGLNDKMKARVGEKIRVFVGNGGVNLISSFHVIGEIFDDVYPEGSIGGAMFKNVQTTLVPAGGAAIVEFGTEVPGKYIFVDHALSRLDRGAWGILELVGEPNREVFDGVFDDKNKSSTFLSGYCTPQEGYIEPFIPAASCGVFWKVLDKGH
;
A
#
# COMPACT_ATOMS: atom_id res chain seq x y z
N MET A 1 5.20 -14.36 21.28
CA MET A 1 5.48 -15.71 21.85
C MET A 1 5.12 -16.78 20.83
N LEU A 2 3.87 -16.82 20.37
CA LEU A 2 3.43 -17.70 19.28
C LEU A 2 4.21 -17.48 17.97
N GLU A 3 4.60 -16.24 17.65
CA GLU A 3 5.38 -15.93 16.44
C GLU A 3 6.80 -16.50 16.50
N LEU A 4 7.47 -16.36 17.65
CA LEU A 4 8.74 -17.03 17.91
C LEU A 4 8.60 -18.55 17.77
N PHE A 5 7.47 -19.12 18.20
CA PHE A 5 7.17 -20.54 17.99
C PHE A 5 6.92 -20.89 16.51
N SER A 6 6.48 -19.94 15.67
CA SER A 6 6.31 -20.13 14.22
C SER A 6 7.66 -20.05 13.48
N LEU A 7 8.48 -19.03 13.78
CA LEU A 7 9.83 -18.91 13.22
C LEU A 7 10.74 -20.06 13.70
N ILE A 8 10.67 -20.43 14.99
CA ILE A 8 11.33 -21.63 15.51
C ILE A 8 10.76 -22.87 14.83
N LYS A 9 9.44 -23.02 14.62
CA LYS A 9 8.91 -24.17 13.84
C LYS A 9 9.51 -24.22 12.44
N TYR A 10 9.58 -23.11 11.70
CA TYR A 10 10.13 -23.09 10.34
C TYR A 10 11.62 -23.48 10.33
N VAL A 11 12.44 -22.83 11.18
CA VAL A 11 13.88 -23.13 11.31
C VAL A 11 14.11 -24.53 11.87
N PHE A 12 13.27 -25.00 12.80
CA PHE A 12 13.30 -26.35 13.32
C PHE A 12 12.92 -27.38 12.27
N PHE A 13 11.90 -27.18 11.44
CA PHE A 13 11.56 -28.12 10.37
C PHE A 13 12.65 -28.17 9.29
N GLN A 14 13.28 -27.05 8.95
CA GLN A 14 14.47 -26.99 8.09
C GLN A 14 15.64 -27.81 8.67
N ILE A 15 16.03 -27.52 9.92
CA ILE A 15 17.16 -28.19 10.60
C ILE A 15 16.83 -29.66 10.94
N PHE A 16 15.60 -29.98 11.31
CA PHE A 16 15.12 -31.34 11.57
C PHE A 16 15.06 -32.15 10.28
N GLY A 17 14.65 -31.57 9.16
CA GLY A 17 14.75 -32.21 7.84
C GLY A 17 16.19 -32.57 7.48
N LEU A 18 17.14 -31.65 7.70
CA LEU A 18 18.57 -31.91 7.55
C LEU A 18 19.08 -33.01 8.50
N ILE A 19 18.70 -32.97 9.79
CA ILE A 19 19.08 -33.98 10.78
C ILE A 19 18.51 -35.36 10.40
N VAL A 20 17.24 -35.44 10.00
CA VAL A 20 16.59 -36.68 9.57
C VAL A 20 17.27 -37.23 8.30
N ALA A 21 17.63 -36.38 7.34
CA ALA A 21 18.37 -36.80 6.14
C ALA A 21 19.77 -37.35 6.49
N VAL A 22 20.50 -36.67 7.38
CA VAL A 22 21.84 -37.10 7.85
C VAL A 22 21.75 -38.40 8.64
N VAL A 23 20.79 -38.53 9.57
CA VAL A 23 20.58 -39.75 10.37
C VAL A 23 20.12 -40.91 9.49
N ALA A 24 19.20 -40.69 8.53
CA ALA A 24 18.79 -41.72 7.58
C ALA A 24 19.97 -42.18 6.71
N GLY A 25 20.83 -41.26 6.25
CA GLY A 25 22.09 -41.59 5.58
C GLY A 25 23.01 -42.46 6.45
N ALA A 26 23.20 -42.09 7.71
CA ALA A 26 24.07 -42.81 8.64
C ALA A 26 23.52 -44.18 9.07
N VAL A 27 22.19 -44.33 9.20
CA VAL A 27 21.54 -45.55 9.71
C VAL A 27 21.18 -46.54 8.59
N PHE A 28 20.78 -46.08 7.41
CA PHE A 28 20.37 -46.96 6.31
C PHE A 28 21.42 -47.04 5.19
N VAL A 29 21.89 -45.90 4.68
CA VAL A 29 22.79 -45.87 3.52
C VAL A 29 24.18 -46.40 3.88
N PHE A 30 24.77 -45.98 5.01
CA PHE A 30 26.11 -46.43 5.41
C PHE A 30 26.19 -47.96 5.67
N PRO A 31 25.27 -48.62 6.42
CA PRO A 31 25.32 -50.07 6.58
C PRO A 31 24.98 -50.84 5.30
N MET A 32 24.12 -50.31 4.42
CA MET A 32 23.85 -50.91 3.11
C MET A 32 25.11 -50.89 2.22
N LEU A 33 25.77 -49.73 2.10
CA LEU A 33 27.04 -49.61 1.37
C LEU A 33 28.13 -50.53 1.96
N ARG A 34 28.18 -50.68 3.29
CA ARG A 34 29.11 -51.59 3.97
C ARG A 34 28.88 -53.08 3.67
N LYS A 35 27.67 -53.48 3.28
CA LYS A 35 27.38 -54.85 2.82
C LYS A 35 27.79 -55.09 1.36
N LEU A 36 27.87 -54.02 0.55
CA LEU A 36 28.11 -54.09 -0.90
C LEU A 36 29.56 -53.81 -1.29
N HIS A 37 30.32 -53.08 -0.46
CA HIS A 37 31.66 -52.59 -0.81
C HIS A 37 32.67 -52.68 0.35
N SER A 38 33.97 -52.54 0.02
CA SER A 38 35.03 -52.51 1.02
C SER A 38 34.83 -51.38 2.05
N ARG A 39 35.39 -51.52 3.26
CA ARG A 39 35.31 -50.49 4.31
C ARG A 39 35.89 -49.14 3.86
N LYS A 40 36.95 -49.13 3.03
CA LYS A 40 37.53 -47.90 2.46
C LYS A 40 36.56 -47.24 1.46
N THR A 41 36.01 -48.03 0.55
CA THR A 41 35.04 -47.57 -0.47
C THR A 41 33.75 -47.05 0.19
N THR A 42 33.26 -47.73 1.23
CA THR A 42 32.08 -47.34 2.01
C THR A 42 32.26 -45.96 2.65
N ILE A 43 33.41 -45.73 3.29
CA ILE A 43 33.74 -44.43 3.91
C ILE A 43 33.81 -43.36 2.82
N LEU A 44 34.50 -43.60 1.71
CA LEU A 44 34.59 -42.65 0.60
C LEU A 44 33.21 -42.27 0.04
N LEU A 45 32.36 -43.24 -0.27
CA LEU A 45 31.01 -43.01 -0.78
C LEU A 45 30.12 -42.27 0.23
N PHE A 46 30.24 -42.57 1.53
CA PHE A 46 29.51 -41.85 2.56
C PHE A 46 30.02 -40.42 2.76
N THR A 47 31.33 -40.17 2.72
CA THR A 47 31.90 -38.82 2.75
C THR A 47 31.50 -38.01 1.52
N ILE A 48 31.41 -38.63 0.34
CA ILE A 48 30.88 -37.99 -0.88
C ILE A 48 29.40 -37.69 -0.72
N PHE A 49 28.57 -38.65 -0.28
CA PHE A 49 27.14 -38.43 -0.07
C PHE A 49 26.88 -37.33 0.97
N PHE A 50 27.55 -37.38 2.13
CA PHE A 50 27.44 -36.38 3.18
C PHE A 50 27.97 -35.01 2.74
N GLY A 51 29.06 -34.95 1.98
CA GLY A 51 29.60 -33.72 1.40
C GLY A 51 28.68 -33.11 0.34
N ILE A 52 28.02 -33.94 -0.47
CA ILE A 52 26.97 -33.52 -1.42
C ILE A 52 25.72 -33.05 -0.66
N SER A 53 25.29 -33.75 0.38
CA SER A 53 24.18 -33.32 1.24
C SER A 53 24.48 -31.98 1.93
N LEU A 54 25.69 -31.77 2.47
CA LEU A 54 26.12 -30.46 2.95
C LEU A 54 26.17 -29.42 1.82
N PHE A 55 26.61 -29.78 0.60
CA PHE A 55 26.63 -28.84 -0.52
C PHE A 55 25.23 -28.35 -0.92
N PHE A 56 24.22 -29.23 -0.88
CA PHE A 56 22.84 -28.90 -1.26
C PHE A 56 21.97 -28.39 -0.10
N PHE A 57 22.24 -28.76 1.16
CA PHE A 57 21.39 -28.43 2.32
C PHE A 57 22.07 -27.61 3.43
N ALA A 58 23.41 -27.51 3.48
CA ALA A 58 24.04 -26.50 4.34
C ALA A 58 24.08 -25.15 3.59
N PRO A 59 23.86 -24.01 4.28
CA PRO A 59 23.93 -22.70 3.63
C PRO A 59 25.33 -22.47 3.04
N ARG A 60 25.42 -22.31 1.71
CA ARG A 60 26.68 -22.00 1.00
C ARG A 60 27.20 -20.57 1.21
N ALA A 61 26.54 -19.79 2.07
CA ALA A 61 26.88 -18.41 2.41
C ALA A 61 27.37 -18.31 3.86
N ALA A 62 28.44 -17.55 4.08
CA ALA A 62 28.80 -17.10 5.42
C ALA A 62 27.68 -16.18 5.95
N LEU A 63 27.21 -16.43 7.17
CA LEU A 63 25.99 -15.82 7.76
C LEU A 63 26.16 -14.36 8.21
N HIS A 64 26.64 -13.50 7.30
CA HIS A 64 26.65 -12.04 7.48
C HIS A 64 25.31 -11.41 7.08
N ALA A 65 24.63 -11.94 6.07
CA ALA A 65 23.27 -11.56 5.71
C ALA A 65 22.47 -12.76 5.16
N ILE A 66 21.15 -12.70 5.28
CA ILE A 66 20.21 -13.58 4.59
C ILE A 66 19.63 -12.77 3.43
N GLN A 67 20.13 -12.99 2.22
CA GLN A 67 19.34 -12.69 1.01
C GLN A 67 17.99 -13.38 1.17
N TYR A 68 16.89 -12.65 0.90
CA TYR A 68 15.55 -13.14 1.16
C TYR A 68 14.76 -13.30 -0.15
N PRO A 69 14.55 -14.55 -0.64
CA PRO A 69 15.16 -15.81 -0.20
C PRO A 69 16.64 -15.95 -0.60
N PHE A 70 17.37 -16.91 -0.02
CA PHE A 70 18.85 -17.00 -0.15
C PHE A 70 19.35 -17.42 -1.54
N PHE A 71 18.43 -17.74 -2.45
CA PHE A 71 18.68 -18.03 -3.86
C PHE A 71 18.29 -16.85 -4.78
N LEU A 72 17.77 -15.75 -4.22
CA LEU A 72 17.36 -14.57 -4.96
C LEU A 72 18.57 -13.75 -5.41
N LYS A 73 18.84 -13.77 -6.71
CA LYS A 73 19.77 -12.85 -7.35
C LYS A 73 19.00 -11.72 -8.03
N THR A 74 19.18 -10.51 -7.54
CA THR A 74 18.73 -9.28 -8.22
C THR A 74 19.79 -8.77 -9.20
N PHE A 75 19.39 -7.79 -10.02
CA PHE A 75 20.27 -7.04 -10.93
C PHE A 75 20.09 -5.52 -10.77
N GLY A 76 19.55 -5.07 -9.63
CA GLY A 76 19.39 -3.65 -9.30
C GLY A 76 20.72 -2.99 -8.90
N PRO A 77 20.73 -1.66 -8.68
CA PRO A 77 21.92 -0.91 -8.26
C PRO A 77 22.34 -1.15 -6.81
N ALA A 78 21.61 -2.00 -6.08
CA ALA A 78 21.87 -2.42 -4.72
C ALA A 78 21.94 -3.95 -4.65
N ASP A 79 22.65 -4.48 -3.65
CA ASP A 79 22.55 -5.89 -3.29
C ASP A 79 21.08 -6.30 -3.10
N GLY A 80 20.71 -7.49 -3.60
CA GLY A 80 19.34 -8.00 -3.51
C GLY A 80 18.85 -8.05 -2.07
N PRO A 81 17.52 -7.89 -1.82
CA PRO A 81 16.95 -7.62 -0.51
C PRO A 81 17.44 -8.63 0.53
N ALA A 82 18.44 -8.20 1.27
CA ALA A 82 19.20 -9.02 2.18
C ALA A 82 18.94 -8.51 3.58
N LEU A 83 18.11 -9.24 4.31
CA LEU A 83 17.90 -9.00 5.73
C LEU A 83 19.17 -9.47 6.46
N PRO A 84 19.95 -8.60 7.10
CA PRO A 84 21.00 -9.06 8.00
C PRO A 84 20.32 -9.93 9.07
N LEU A 85 20.82 -11.14 9.33
CA LEU A 85 20.20 -12.01 10.36
C LEU A 85 20.17 -11.29 11.72
N LYS A 86 21.18 -10.44 11.98
CA LYS A 86 21.20 -9.48 13.08
C LYS A 86 19.96 -8.58 13.12
N ASN A 87 19.51 -8.01 12.00
CA ASN A 87 18.38 -7.09 11.95
C ASN A 87 17.04 -7.82 12.09
N VAL A 88 16.89 -9.03 11.56
CA VAL A 88 15.69 -9.87 11.80
C VAL A 88 15.58 -10.24 13.27
N ILE A 89 16.68 -10.70 13.86
CA ILE A 89 16.75 -11.03 15.29
C ILE A 89 16.51 -9.77 16.14
N ASN A 90 17.10 -8.63 15.75
CA ASN A 90 16.88 -7.35 16.42
C ASN A 90 15.40 -6.96 16.35
N PHE A 91 14.78 -6.98 15.17
CA PHE A 91 13.35 -6.71 15.00
C PHE A 91 12.48 -7.59 15.91
N PHE A 92 12.74 -8.89 16.04
CA PHE A 92 11.97 -9.74 16.97
C PHE A 92 12.24 -9.46 18.47
N PHE A 93 13.34 -8.80 18.82
CA PHE A 93 13.62 -8.33 20.18
C PHE A 93 13.16 -6.88 20.43
N THR A 94 13.12 -6.02 19.40
CA THR A 94 12.81 -4.59 19.48
C THR A 94 11.43 -4.23 18.96
N SER A 95 10.68 -5.12 18.30
CA SER A 95 9.31 -4.86 17.82
C SER A 95 8.34 -4.49 18.95
N LYS A 96 8.57 -5.02 20.16
CA LYS A 96 7.89 -4.59 21.40
C LYS A 96 8.12 -3.11 21.77
N ASN A 97 9.15 -2.50 21.19
CA ASN A 97 9.55 -1.11 21.39
C ASN A 97 9.28 -0.26 20.12
N ILE A 98 8.83 -0.88 19.02
CA ILE A 98 8.32 -0.15 17.85
C ILE A 98 6.91 0.32 18.21
N GLU A 99 6.59 1.55 17.83
CA GLU A 99 5.31 2.18 18.16
C GLU A 99 4.16 1.49 17.42
N HIS A 100 3.22 0.92 18.17
CA HIS A 100 1.94 0.48 17.63
C HIS A 100 1.00 1.68 17.53
N ILE A 101 0.62 2.08 16.32
CA ILE A 101 -0.28 3.21 16.07
C ILE A 101 -1.72 2.73 15.80
N PRO A 102 -2.76 3.51 16.19
CA PRO A 102 -4.15 3.08 16.11
C PRO A 102 -4.74 3.12 14.69
N ASP A 103 -4.29 4.07 13.85
CA ASP A 103 -4.63 4.15 12.42
C ASP A 103 -3.35 4.57 11.65
N ILE A 104 -3.02 3.84 10.60
CA ILE A 104 -1.92 4.15 9.66
C ILE A 104 -2.38 5.13 8.56
N THR A 105 -3.70 5.27 8.37
CA THR A 105 -4.29 6.05 7.28
C THR A 105 -3.94 7.53 7.38
N ARG A 106 -3.36 8.09 6.31
CA ARG A 106 -3.44 9.54 6.07
C ARG A 106 -4.89 9.95 5.84
N ASP A 107 -5.41 10.90 6.60
CA ASP A 107 -6.74 11.47 6.35
C ASP A 107 -6.78 12.10 4.95
N PRO A 108 -7.72 11.71 4.06
CA PRO A 108 -7.83 12.29 2.72
C PRO A 108 -8.16 13.78 2.71
N ASN A 109 -8.61 14.36 3.82
CA ASN A 109 -8.86 15.80 3.98
C ASN A 109 -7.60 16.59 4.42
N ASP A 110 -6.52 15.92 4.87
CA ASP A 110 -5.31 16.58 5.38
C ASP A 110 -4.39 17.04 4.24
N ILE A 111 -4.82 18.14 3.61
CA ILE A 111 -4.20 18.84 2.49
C ILE A 111 -3.99 20.31 2.89
N PRO A 112 -2.80 20.90 2.68
CA PRO A 112 -2.61 22.33 2.88
C PRO A 112 -3.52 23.17 1.94
N PRO A 113 -4.04 24.32 2.37
CA PRO A 113 -4.90 25.16 1.55
C PRO A 113 -4.17 25.70 0.29
N PRO A 114 -4.90 26.07 -0.77
CA PRO A 114 -4.33 26.67 -1.99
C PRO A 114 -3.37 27.83 -1.69
N VAL A 115 -2.22 27.87 -2.39
CA VAL A 115 -1.09 28.73 -2.00
C VAL A 115 -1.41 30.22 -2.03
N GLY A 116 -2.31 30.66 -2.91
CA GLY A 116 -2.98 31.98 -2.88
C GLY A 116 -2.13 33.24 -3.16
N ARG A 117 -0.81 33.19 -2.99
CA ARG A 117 0.13 34.30 -3.22
C ARG A 117 0.72 34.32 -4.64
N GLN A 118 1.07 35.52 -5.09
CA GLN A 118 1.61 35.77 -6.44
C GLN A 118 3.14 35.79 -6.51
N GLU A 119 3.81 35.90 -5.37
CA GLU A 119 5.28 35.94 -5.28
C GLU A 119 5.82 34.60 -4.78
N SER A 120 6.99 34.20 -5.31
CA SER A 120 7.71 33.01 -4.86
C SER A 120 8.49 33.30 -3.57
N GLN A 121 8.53 32.35 -2.64
CA GLN A 121 9.16 32.53 -1.33
C GLN A 121 10.08 31.35 -0.97
N THR A 122 10.78 31.46 0.17
CA THR A 122 11.38 30.30 0.81
C THR A 122 10.31 29.55 1.63
N VAL A 123 10.09 28.27 1.33
CA VAL A 123 9.16 27.40 2.05
C VAL A 123 9.97 26.39 2.86
N GLU A 124 9.87 26.44 4.19
CA GLU A 124 10.51 25.44 5.05
C GLU A 124 9.56 24.27 5.33
N ILE A 125 10.06 23.04 5.13
CA ILE A 125 9.31 21.80 5.35
C ILE A 125 10.12 20.92 6.31
N SER A 126 9.46 20.30 7.29
CA SER A 126 10.08 19.29 8.17
C SER A 126 9.32 17.98 8.05
N LEU A 127 10.02 16.91 7.67
CA LEU A 127 9.53 15.54 7.67
C LEU A 127 10.33 14.69 8.67
N GLU A 128 9.68 13.69 9.25
CA GLU A 128 10.31 12.67 10.07
C GLU A 128 10.02 11.28 9.47
N ALA A 129 11.07 10.57 9.06
CA ALA A 129 10.98 9.18 8.68
C ALA A 129 10.89 8.33 9.96
N LYS A 130 9.85 7.49 10.06
CA LYS A 130 9.52 6.74 11.29
C LYS A 130 9.01 5.34 10.97
N GLU A 131 9.57 4.35 11.67
CA GLU A 131 9.09 2.96 11.63
C GLU A 131 8.05 2.71 12.73
N VAL A 132 6.92 2.10 12.35
CA VAL A 132 5.75 1.84 13.21
C VAL A 132 5.15 0.46 12.92
N ILE A 133 4.22 0.01 13.76
CA ILE A 133 3.34 -1.13 13.48
C ILE A 133 1.90 -0.59 13.40
N GLY A 134 1.21 -0.86 12.29
CA GLY A 134 -0.17 -0.41 12.05
C GLY A 134 -1.07 -1.56 11.59
N GLU A 135 -2.39 -1.37 11.70
CA GLU A 135 -3.37 -2.34 11.20
C GLU A 135 -3.64 -2.11 9.69
N MET A 136 -3.23 -3.07 8.86
CA MET A 136 -3.41 -3.07 7.40
C MET A 136 -4.80 -3.54 6.96
N ALA A 137 -5.39 -4.47 7.72
CA ALA A 137 -6.76 -4.96 7.58
C ALA A 137 -7.19 -5.54 8.94
N THR A 138 -8.48 -5.76 9.20
CA THR A 138 -8.98 -6.17 10.54
C THR A 138 -8.20 -7.34 11.15
N GLY A 139 -7.45 -7.08 12.23
CA GLY A 139 -6.58 -8.03 12.93
C GLY A 139 -5.31 -8.48 12.17
N VAL A 140 -4.95 -7.77 11.11
CA VAL A 140 -3.74 -7.98 10.28
C VAL A 140 -2.85 -6.74 10.45
N PHE A 141 -1.67 -6.93 11.02
CA PHE A 141 -0.73 -5.85 11.29
C PHE A 141 0.47 -5.94 10.34
N PHE A 142 1.05 -4.79 10.00
CA PHE A 142 2.26 -4.71 9.19
C PHE A 142 3.24 -3.73 9.84
N ASN A 143 4.55 -3.95 9.65
CA ASN A 143 5.55 -2.95 9.99
C ASN A 143 5.63 -1.95 8.85
N TYR A 144 5.16 -0.73 9.09
CA TYR A 144 5.22 0.35 8.13
C TYR A 144 6.45 1.21 8.37
N TRP A 145 7.07 1.66 7.30
CA TRP A 145 8.07 2.72 7.33
C TRP A 145 7.39 3.92 6.67
N THR A 146 7.40 5.07 7.35
CA THR A 146 6.49 6.18 7.05
C THR A 146 7.23 7.51 6.98
N PHE A 147 6.62 8.50 6.34
CA PHE A 147 6.91 9.90 6.64
C PHE A 147 5.79 10.42 7.57
N ASN A 148 6.18 10.99 8.71
CA ASN A 148 5.32 11.53 9.76
C ASN A 148 4.28 10.55 10.35
N GLY A 149 4.52 9.23 10.31
CA GLY A 149 3.69 8.22 10.99
C GLY A 149 2.48 7.71 10.22
N THR A 150 2.19 8.22 9.01
CA THR A 150 1.06 7.78 8.18
C THR A 150 1.50 7.21 6.84
N VAL A 151 0.60 6.48 6.18
CA VAL A 151 0.71 6.11 4.77
C VAL A 151 -0.52 6.63 3.99
N PRO A 152 -0.33 7.37 2.89
CA PRO A 152 0.93 8.01 2.48
C PRO A 152 1.45 9.02 3.52
N GLY A 153 2.65 9.54 3.29
CA GLY A 153 3.19 10.70 4.01
C GLY A 153 2.39 11.99 3.76
N PRO A 154 2.73 13.08 4.47
CA PRO A 154 2.05 14.37 4.35
C PRO A 154 1.91 14.88 2.92
N PHE A 155 0.77 15.48 2.59
CA PHE A 155 0.63 16.19 1.32
C PHE A 155 1.43 17.49 1.38
N LEU A 156 2.41 17.64 0.49
CA LEU A 156 3.21 18.86 0.41
C LEU A 156 2.62 19.77 -0.67
N ARG A 157 2.53 21.08 -0.40
CA ARG A 157 1.97 22.06 -1.34
C ARG A 157 2.86 23.29 -1.42
N VAL A 158 3.37 23.57 -2.61
CA VAL A 158 4.26 24.71 -2.91
C VAL A 158 3.83 25.34 -4.24
N ARG A 159 4.39 26.50 -4.58
CA ARG A 159 4.12 27.18 -5.85
C ARG A 159 5.36 27.16 -6.75
N GLU A 160 5.13 27.15 -8.05
CA GLU A 160 6.17 27.31 -9.06
C GLU A 160 7.03 28.54 -8.77
N GLY A 161 8.35 28.34 -8.80
CA GLY A 161 9.37 29.32 -8.48
C GLY A 161 9.80 29.37 -7.00
N ASP A 162 9.12 28.68 -6.08
CA ASP A 162 9.50 28.65 -4.66
C ASP A 162 10.87 27.99 -4.42
N THR A 163 11.59 28.48 -3.40
CA THR A 163 12.78 27.83 -2.85
C THR A 163 12.35 26.95 -1.68
N VAL A 164 12.29 25.64 -1.87
CA VAL A 164 11.89 24.70 -0.82
C VAL A 164 13.13 24.27 -0.03
N LYS A 165 13.08 24.44 1.29
CA LYS A 165 14.10 23.98 2.25
C LYS A 165 13.50 22.86 3.09
N LEU A 166 13.68 21.63 2.62
CA LEU A 166 13.13 20.43 3.25
C LEU A 166 14.16 19.80 4.19
N THR A 167 13.81 19.69 5.47
CA THR A 167 14.60 18.98 6.47
C THR A 167 13.96 17.62 6.75
N LEU A 168 14.68 16.54 6.44
CA LEU A 168 14.30 15.19 6.82
C LEU A 168 15.04 14.81 8.11
N LYS A 169 14.30 14.24 9.06
CA LYS A 169 14.80 13.62 10.30
C LYS A 169 14.51 12.12 10.23
N ASN A 170 15.31 11.28 10.88
CA ASN A 170 15.00 9.86 11.06
C ASN A 170 14.80 9.61 12.55
N HIS A 171 13.64 9.09 12.94
CA HIS A 171 13.29 8.91 14.34
C HIS A 171 14.31 7.98 15.05
N PRO A 172 14.76 8.26 16.29
CA PRO A 172 15.79 7.45 16.96
C PRO A 172 15.43 5.98 17.21
N SER A 173 14.16 5.58 17.02
CA SER A 173 13.71 4.19 17.14
C SER A 173 13.71 3.40 15.83
N SER A 174 13.93 4.04 14.68
CA SER A 174 13.99 3.37 13.38
C SER A 174 15.18 2.40 13.34
N ILE A 175 15.03 1.27 12.65
CA ILE A 175 16.09 0.28 12.46
C ILE A 175 16.93 0.60 11.22
N ASN A 176 16.33 1.21 10.20
CA ASN A 176 16.94 1.46 8.90
C ASN A 176 17.35 2.94 8.71
N PRO A 177 18.38 3.22 7.89
CA PRO A 177 18.59 4.55 7.34
C PRO A 177 17.48 4.88 6.34
N HIS A 178 17.21 6.18 6.16
CA HIS A 178 16.18 6.68 5.27
C HIS A 178 16.71 7.87 4.46
N ASN A 179 16.06 8.19 3.34
CA ASN A 179 16.29 9.41 2.57
C ASN A 179 14.95 9.86 1.94
N ILE A 180 14.97 10.80 1.00
CA ILE A 180 13.79 11.20 0.24
C ILE A 180 14.19 11.60 -1.18
N ASP A 181 13.56 10.97 -2.17
CA ASP A 181 13.52 11.42 -3.56
C ASP A 181 12.17 12.13 -3.76
N LEU A 182 12.18 13.35 -4.30
CA LEU A 182 10.96 14.07 -4.69
C LEU A 182 11.01 14.29 -6.21
N HIS A 183 10.02 13.80 -6.97
CA HIS A 183 10.03 13.91 -8.43
C HIS A 183 9.84 15.36 -8.92
N ALA A 184 9.43 16.27 -8.04
CA ALA A 184 9.43 17.73 -8.27
C ALA A 184 10.84 18.37 -8.23
N VAL A 185 11.90 17.61 -7.93
CA VAL A 185 13.28 18.11 -7.75
C VAL A 185 14.15 17.74 -8.94
N THR A 186 14.51 18.74 -9.74
CA THR A 186 15.57 18.60 -10.75
C THR A 186 16.94 18.58 -10.09
N GLY A 187 17.37 17.40 -9.63
CA GLY A 187 18.68 17.19 -8.99
C GLY A 187 19.01 15.70 -8.80
N PRO A 188 20.22 15.35 -8.34
CA PRO A 188 20.65 13.96 -8.17
C PRO A 188 19.74 13.17 -7.22
N GLY A 189 19.00 12.20 -7.78
CA GLY A 189 18.04 11.35 -7.05
C GLY A 189 16.94 12.15 -6.34
N GLY A 190 16.47 13.25 -6.94
CA GLY A 190 15.42 14.11 -6.36
C GLY A 190 15.71 14.69 -4.97
N GLY A 191 16.98 14.66 -4.53
CA GLY A 191 17.40 15.02 -3.17
C GLY A 191 18.02 13.86 -2.37
N ALA A 192 17.72 12.60 -2.71
CA ALA A 192 18.12 11.41 -1.97
C ALA A 192 19.65 11.29 -1.79
N ALA A 193 20.41 11.77 -2.77
CA ALA A 193 21.88 11.80 -2.74
C ALA A 193 22.46 12.67 -1.60
N VAL A 194 21.68 13.61 -1.04
CA VAL A 194 22.10 14.48 0.08
C VAL A 194 21.26 14.31 1.36
N THR A 195 20.07 13.70 1.29
CA THR A 195 19.19 13.51 2.46
C THR A 195 19.36 12.18 3.19
N ASN A 196 20.33 11.34 2.82
CA ASN A 196 20.52 10.02 3.44
C ASN A 196 20.96 10.10 4.91
N ILE A 197 20.13 9.60 5.83
CA ILE A 197 20.26 9.76 7.28
C ILE A 197 20.06 8.45 8.05
N ALA A 198 20.97 8.18 8.99
CA ALA A 198 20.83 7.10 9.97
C ALA A 198 19.79 7.46 11.07
N PRO A 199 19.26 6.49 11.83
CA PRO A 199 18.35 6.76 12.94
C PRO A 199 18.92 7.78 13.94
N GLY A 200 18.14 8.81 14.26
CA GLY A 200 18.55 9.96 15.09
C GLY A 200 19.27 11.09 14.35
N GLU A 201 19.66 10.92 13.07
CA GLU A 201 20.22 12.01 12.25
C GLU A 201 19.13 12.89 11.61
N SER A 202 19.55 14.05 11.11
CA SER A 202 18.73 14.88 10.22
C SER A 202 19.59 15.61 9.19
N LYS A 203 19.04 15.86 8.00
CA LYS A 203 19.69 16.61 6.90
C LYS A 203 18.67 17.50 6.20
N THR A 204 19.16 18.63 5.68
CA THR A 204 18.35 19.59 4.93
C THR A 204 18.80 19.61 3.48
N VAL A 205 17.83 19.51 2.55
CA VAL A 205 18.01 19.79 1.13
C VAL A 205 17.29 21.09 0.77
N THR A 206 17.92 21.92 -0.05
CA THR A 206 17.31 23.13 -0.59
C THR A 206 17.24 23.01 -2.10
N PHE A 207 16.04 23.17 -2.67
CA PHE A 207 15.79 23.09 -4.10
C PHE A 207 14.85 24.22 -4.55
N LYS A 208 14.69 24.39 -5.87
CA LYS A 208 13.69 25.30 -6.44
C LYS A 208 12.62 24.48 -7.18
N ALA A 209 11.35 24.71 -6.85
CA ALA A 209 10.23 24.06 -7.53
C ALA A 209 10.02 24.72 -8.90
N ILE A 210 10.63 24.18 -9.96
CA ILE A 210 10.70 24.83 -11.29
C ILE A 210 9.69 24.31 -12.33
N ASN A 211 8.95 23.25 -12.03
CA ASN A 211 7.90 22.72 -12.90
C ASN A 211 6.59 22.57 -12.10
N PRO A 212 5.45 23.08 -12.60
CA PRO A 212 4.15 22.81 -11.99
C PRO A 212 3.69 21.38 -12.31
N GLY A 213 2.99 20.75 -11.36
CA GLY A 213 2.54 19.37 -11.47
C GLY A 213 2.21 18.75 -10.12
N LEU A 214 1.53 17.60 -10.17
CA LEU A 214 1.39 16.71 -9.02
C LEU A 214 2.44 15.61 -9.12
N TYR A 215 3.39 15.58 -8.18
CA TYR A 215 4.54 14.70 -8.21
C TYR A 215 4.53 13.75 -7.01
N ALA A 216 5.01 12.52 -7.19
CA ALA A 216 5.32 11.65 -6.06
C ALA A 216 6.61 12.11 -5.34
N TYR A 217 6.71 11.74 -4.07
CA TYR A 217 7.96 11.62 -3.35
C TYR A 217 7.99 10.28 -2.62
N HIS A 218 9.18 9.71 -2.43
CA HIS A 218 9.34 8.40 -1.81
C HIS A 218 10.76 8.19 -1.25
N CYS A 219 11.08 7.01 -0.71
CA CYS A 219 12.37 6.75 -0.05
C CYS A 219 13.31 5.93 -0.94
N ALA A 220 14.24 6.61 -1.60
CA ALA A 220 15.29 6.01 -2.41
C ALA A 220 16.51 5.51 -1.60
N HIS A 221 16.32 4.96 -0.39
CA HIS A 221 17.41 4.26 0.31
C HIS A 221 17.54 2.82 -0.23
N PRO A 222 18.75 2.31 -0.54
CA PRO A 222 18.94 0.91 -0.94
C PRO A 222 18.40 -0.08 0.11
N ASN A 223 17.41 -0.94 -0.16
CA ASN A 223 16.73 -1.24 -1.42
C ASN A 223 15.42 -0.45 -1.58
N VAL A 224 15.38 0.46 -2.56
CA VAL A 224 14.29 1.44 -2.79
C VAL A 224 12.91 0.82 -2.78
N ALA A 225 12.69 -0.19 -3.60
CA ALA A 225 11.37 -0.84 -3.73
C ALA A 225 10.89 -1.48 -2.42
N ALA A 226 11.80 -1.90 -1.53
CA ALA A 226 11.41 -2.40 -0.21
C ALA A 226 10.98 -1.26 0.74
N HIS A 227 11.66 -0.11 0.70
CA HIS A 227 11.23 1.07 1.49
C HIS A 227 9.85 1.57 1.05
N ASP A 228 9.62 1.62 -0.26
CA ASP A 228 8.35 2.07 -0.83
C ASP A 228 7.22 1.05 -0.55
N ALA A 229 7.48 -0.26 -0.67
CA ALA A 229 6.56 -1.33 -0.27
C ALA A 229 6.31 -1.44 1.24
N HIS A 230 7.11 -0.75 2.07
CA HIS A 230 6.84 -0.53 3.49
C HIS A 230 6.00 0.73 3.78
N GLY A 231 5.66 1.53 2.77
CA GLY A 231 4.78 2.71 2.87
C GLY A 231 5.46 4.07 2.75
N MET A 232 6.74 4.13 2.41
CA MET A 232 7.50 5.39 2.36
C MET A 232 7.24 6.20 1.08
N TYR A 233 6.00 6.61 0.83
CA TYR A 233 5.61 7.43 -0.33
C TYR A 233 4.58 8.52 0.04
N GLY A 234 4.50 9.56 -0.78
CA GLY A 234 3.51 10.64 -0.67
C GLY A 234 3.49 11.55 -1.90
N LEU A 235 2.71 12.63 -1.85
CA LEU A 235 2.57 13.59 -2.96
C LEU A 235 3.06 15.00 -2.59
N ILE A 236 3.72 15.65 -3.56
CA ILE A 236 4.00 17.08 -3.57
C ILE A 236 3.35 17.75 -4.78
N LEU A 237 2.43 18.67 -4.51
CA LEU A 237 1.84 19.56 -5.50
C LEU A 237 2.69 20.80 -5.65
N VAL A 238 3.16 21.06 -6.88
CA VAL A 238 3.67 22.37 -7.30
C VAL A 238 2.55 23.06 -8.07
N GLU A 239 1.86 23.99 -7.43
CA GLU A 239 0.85 24.83 -8.09
C GLU A 239 1.52 25.73 -9.13
N PRO A 240 0.87 25.98 -10.29
CA PRO A 240 1.37 26.92 -11.30
C PRO A 240 1.33 28.35 -10.74
N LYS A 241 2.03 29.30 -11.39
CA LYS A 241 2.11 30.69 -10.91
C LYS A 241 0.75 31.33 -10.61
N ASP A 242 -0.24 31.05 -11.43
CA ASP A 242 -1.58 31.65 -11.32
C ASP A 242 -2.52 30.87 -10.37
N GLY A 243 -2.06 29.74 -9.81
CA GLY A 243 -2.83 28.80 -8.99
C GLY A 243 -3.68 27.82 -9.81
N LEU A 244 -4.21 26.79 -9.15
CA LEU A 244 -5.23 25.92 -9.76
C LEU A 244 -6.63 26.58 -9.77
N PRO A 245 -7.53 26.15 -10.68
CA PRO A 245 -8.94 26.52 -10.63
C PRO A 245 -9.56 26.22 -9.26
N LYS A 246 -10.50 27.05 -8.82
CA LYS A 246 -11.21 26.82 -7.55
C LYS A 246 -12.16 25.62 -7.66
N VAL A 247 -12.24 24.88 -6.57
CA VAL A 247 -13.15 23.76 -6.30
C VAL A 247 -13.59 23.87 -4.84
N ASP A 248 -14.72 23.24 -4.50
CA ASP A 248 -15.28 23.30 -3.15
C ASP A 248 -14.65 22.26 -2.21
N LYS A 249 -14.14 21.18 -2.78
CA LYS A 249 -13.49 20.06 -2.08
C LYS A 249 -12.22 19.60 -2.80
N GLU A 250 -11.19 19.31 -2.00
CA GLU A 250 -9.98 18.62 -2.45
C GLU A 250 -9.77 17.38 -1.57
N PHE A 251 -9.45 16.22 -2.17
CA PHE A 251 -9.14 14.97 -1.45
C PHE A 251 -7.78 14.39 -1.88
N TYR A 252 -7.08 13.75 -0.93
CA TYR A 252 -5.77 13.12 -1.11
C TYR A 252 -5.88 11.60 -1.00
N VAL A 253 -5.71 10.92 -2.12
CA VAL A 253 -5.80 9.46 -2.22
C VAL A 253 -4.51 8.94 -2.84
N MET A 254 -3.86 7.97 -2.20
CA MET A 254 -2.68 7.32 -2.76
C MET A 254 -2.80 5.81 -2.65
N GLN A 255 -2.72 5.13 -3.79
CA GLN A 255 -2.66 3.68 -3.86
C GLN A 255 -1.27 3.18 -3.48
N GLY A 256 -1.20 2.00 -2.86
CA GLY A 256 0.04 1.25 -2.72
C GLY A 256 -0.18 -0.24 -2.47
N GLU A 257 0.91 -0.99 -2.54
CA GLU A 257 0.95 -2.44 -2.55
C GLU A 257 1.71 -3.01 -1.34
N PHE A 258 1.13 -3.98 -0.65
CA PHE A 258 1.75 -4.62 0.50
C PHE A 258 1.89 -6.13 0.30
N TYR A 259 3.13 -6.58 0.55
CA TYR A 259 3.63 -7.90 0.23
C TYR A 259 3.93 -8.64 1.53
N SER A 260 3.15 -9.66 1.88
CA SER A 260 3.23 -10.33 3.19
C SER A 260 3.53 -11.80 3.04
N THR A 261 4.30 -12.41 3.95
CA THR A 261 4.57 -13.85 3.89
C THR A 261 3.29 -14.70 4.06
N GLY A 262 2.34 -14.22 4.86
CA GLY A 262 1.01 -14.84 5.00
C GLY A 262 0.12 -14.66 3.76
N ALA A 263 -1.07 -15.24 3.83
CA ALA A 263 -2.12 -15.07 2.83
C ALA A 263 -3.02 -13.85 3.13
N LEU A 264 -3.84 -13.48 2.15
CA LEU A 264 -4.91 -12.49 2.31
C LEU A 264 -5.84 -12.88 3.48
N GLY A 265 -5.93 -12.00 4.47
CA GLY A 265 -6.75 -12.18 5.68
C GLY A 265 -6.03 -12.78 6.90
N ASP A 266 -4.81 -13.34 6.76
CA ASP A 266 -4.08 -13.99 7.87
C ASP A 266 -3.76 -13.02 9.02
N LYS A 267 -4.14 -13.41 10.25
CA LYS A 267 -4.10 -12.54 11.44
C LYS A 267 -2.73 -12.48 12.12
N GLY A 268 -2.47 -11.36 12.80
CA GLY A 268 -1.21 -11.07 13.50
C GLY A 268 -0.28 -10.15 12.71
N LEU A 269 0.95 -10.02 13.18
CA LEU A 269 1.99 -9.22 12.51
C LEU A 269 2.56 -9.97 11.31
N GLN A 270 2.29 -9.45 10.12
CA GLN A 270 2.80 -9.95 8.86
C GLN A 270 4.24 -9.48 8.61
N ILE A 271 5.05 -10.39 8.06
CA ILE A 271 6.44 -10.13 7.65
C ILE A 271 6.43 -9.79 6.16
N PHE A 272 7.26 -8.84 5.74
CA PHE A 272 7.43 -8.47 4.34
C PHE A 272 7.97 -9.63 3.49
N ASP A 273 7.41 -9.85 2.30
CA ASP A 273 7.84 -10.88 1.34
C ASP A 273 8.47 -10.26 0.08
N ALA A 274 9.81 -10.25 0.06
CA ALA A 274 10.60 -9.70 -1.04
C ALA A 274 10.51 -10.51 -2.35
N GLN A 275 10.15 -11.81 -2.30
CA GLN A 275 9.94 -12.59 -3.52
C GLN A 275 8.61 -12.20 -4.15
N LYS A 276 7.54 -12.10 -3.37
CA LYS A 276 6.24 -11.64 -3.86
C LYS A 276 6.32 -10.22 -4.43
N MET A 277 7.14 -9.35 -3.83
CA MET A 277 7.44 -8.02 -4.38
C MET A 277 8.07 -8.10 -5.77
N LEU A 278 9.09 -8.92 -5.99
CA LEU A 278 9.74 -9.05 -7.30
C LEU A 278 8.89 -9.83 -8.33
N ASP A 279 7.96 -10.65 -7.85
CA ASP A 279 6.96 -11.35 -8.67
C ASP A 279 5.78 -10.44 -9.09
N GLY A 280 5.64 -9.24 -8.52
CA GLY A 280 4.49 -8.35 -8.75
C GLY A 280 3.15 -8.86 -8.17
N LYS A 281 3.21 -9.64 -7.08
CA LYS A 281 2.05 -10.34 -6.46
C LYS A 281 1.77 -9.88 -5.02
N PRO A 282 1.24 -8.67 -4.80
CA PRO A 282 0.89 -8.21 -3.46
C PRO A 282 -0.30 -8.97 -2.89
N GLU A 283 -0.32 -9.16 -1.57
CA GLU A 283 -1.51 -9.63 -0.88
C GLU A 283 -2.58 -8.54 -0.84
N TYR A 284 -2.18 -7.33 -0.46
CA TYR A 284 -3.07 -6.18 -0.29
C TYR A 284 -2.70 -5.08 -1.27
N VAL A 285 -3.71 -4.46 -1.86
CA VAL A 285 -3.59 -3.23 -2.66
C VAL A 285 -4.62 -2.29 -2.06
N VAL A 286 -4.22 -1.12 -1.59
CA VAL A 286 -5.07 -0.28 -0.71
C VAL A 286 -4.89 1.20 -1.01
N PHE A 287 -5.92 1.99 -0.73
CA PHE A 287 -5.82 3.45 -0.67
C PHE A 287 -5.48 3.91 0.75
N ASN A 288 -4.53 4.81 0.88
CA ASN A 288 -4.04 5.39 2.14
C ASN A 288 -3.71 4.33 3.20
N GLY A 289 -2.85 3.37 2.84
CA GLY A 289 -2.14 2.49 3.78
C GLY A 289 -2.88 1.26 4.29
N ARG A 290 -4.23 1.24 4.30
CA ARG A 290 -5.01 0.11 4.84
C ARG A 290 -6.37 -0.11 4.15
N VAL A 291 -6.88 -1.34 4.27
CA VAL A 291 -8.20 -1.74 3.76
C VAL A 291 -9.29 -0.87 4.39
N GLY A 292 -10.05 -0.16 3.55
CA GLY A 292 -11.11 0.74 4.00
C GLY A 292 -10.62 2.00 4.72
N GLY A 293 -9.34 2.38 4.58
CA GLY A 293 -8.75 3.53 5.28
C GLY A 293 -9.44 4.87 4.99
N LEU A 294 -10.03 5.03 3.80
CA LEU A 294 -10.79 6.22 3.37
C LEU A 294 -12.23 6.29 3.90
N ASN A 295 -12.78 5.19 4.42
CA ASN A 295 -14.20 5.09 4.77
C ASN A 295 -14.57 6.07 5.89
N ASP A 296 -15.79 6.60 5.82
CA ASP A 296 -16.36 7.61 6.71
C ASP A 296 -15.63 8.97 6.77
N LYS A 297 -14.47 9.11 6.10
CA LYS A 297 -13.64 10.33 6.09
C LYS A 297 -13.92 11.26 4.90
N MET A 298 -14.31 10.73 3.74
CA MET A 298 -14.60 11.56 2.55
C MET A 298 -16.09 11.91 2.48
N LYS A 299 -16.44 13.19 2.72
CA LYS A 299 -17.83 13.69 2.68
C LYS A 299 -17.93 15.03 1.95
N ALA A 300 -18.91 15.17 1.07
CA ALA A 300 -19.22 16.37 0.31
C ALA A 300 -20.74 16.55 0.13
N ARG A 301 -21.17 17.64 -0.52
CA ARG A 301 -22.58 17.90 -0.85
C ARG A 301 -22.84 17.87 -2.35
N VAL A 302 -24.10 17.59 -2.69
CA VAL A 302 -24.63 17.81 -4.05
C VAL A 302 -24.43 19.28 -4.43
N GLY A 303 -23.83 19.52 -5.59
CA GLY A 303 -23.47 20.84 -6.13
C GLY A 303 -22.08 21.36 -5.74
N GLU A 304 -21.27 20.62 -4.98
CA GLU A 304 -19.85 20.94 -4.72
C GLU A 304 -18.96 20.37 -5.84
N LYS A 305 -18.09 21.16 -6.47
CA LYS A 305 -17.08 20.59 -7.38
C LYS A 305 -15.96 19.94 -6.57
N ILE A 306 -15.65 18.68 -6.89
CA ILE A 306 -14.61 17.89 -6.22
C ILE A 306 -13.36 17.81 -7.08
N ARG A 307 -12.19 17.93 -6.46
CA ARG A 307 -10.89 17.52 -7.00
C ARG A 307 -10.30 16.39 -6.15
N VAL A 308 -9.71 15.39 -6.78
CA VAL A 308 -8.92 14.36 -6.10
C VAL A 308 -7.50 14.37 -6.65
N PHE A 309 -6.52 14.54 -5.76
CA PHE A 309 -5.11 14.31 -6.04
C PHE A 309 -4.83 12.82 -5.82
N VAL A 310 -4.69 12.07 -6.91
CA VAL A 310 -4.56 10.61 -6.91
C VAL A 310 -3.10 10.24 -7.14
N GLY A 311 -2.45 9.62 -6.17
CA GLY A 311 -1.11 9.06 -6.30
C GLY A 311 -1.14 7.54 -6.44
N ASN A 312 -0.04 6.97 -6.93
CA ASN A 312 0.21 5.53 -6.85
C ASN A 312 1.68 5.29 -6.48
N GLY A 313 1.92 4.89 -5.23
CA GLY A 313 3.27 4.52 -4.74
C GLY A 313 3.82 3.24 -5.37
N GLY A 314 2.98 2.47 -6.06
CA GLY A 314 3.35 1.18 -6.62
C GLY A 314 3.64 0.14 -5.52
N VAL A 315 4.67 -0.71 -5.66
CA VAL A 315 5.86 -0.55 -6.51
C VAL A 315 5.79 -1.20 -7.92
N ASN A 316 4.79 -2.02 -8.24
CA ASN A 316 4.73 -2.75 -9.52
C ASN A 316 3.50 -2.46 -10.39
N LEU A 317 2.36 -2.13 -9.79
CA LEU A 317 1.05 -2.13 -10.45
C LEU A 317 0.67 -0.70 -10.88
N ILE A 318 0.19 -0.58 -12.11
CA ILE A 318 -0.52 0.61 -12.59
C ILE A 318 -1.96 0.52 -12.09
N SER A 319 -2.47 1.58 -11.45
CA SER A 319 -3.88 1.67 -11.04
C SER A 319 -4.76 2.07 -12.23
N SER A 320 -5.93 1.43 -12.35
CA SER A 320 -7.00 1.88 -13.26
C SER A 320 -8.04 2.66 -12.45
N PHE A 321 -7.70 3.88 -12.03
CA PHE A 321 -8.49 4.63 -11.06
C PHE A 321 -9.84 5.07 -11.62
N HIS A 322 -10.91 4.73 -10.90
CA HIS A 322 -12.31 5.02 -11.23
C HIS A 322 -13.11 5.35 -9.95
N VAL A 323 -14.20 6.11 -10.09
CA VAL A 323 -15.18 6.36 -9.03
C VAL A 323 -16.53 5.82 -9.52
N ILE A 324 -16.98 4.71 -8.94
CA ILE A 324 -18.22 4.05 -9.36
C ILE A 324 -19.41 4.97 -9.02
N GLY A 325 -20.11 5.38 -10.08
CA GLY A 325 -21.21 6.35 -10.06
C GLY A 325 -20.87 7.65 -10.80
N GLU A 326 -19.59 7.99 -11.01
CA GLU A 326 -19.17 9.27 -11.59
C GLU A 326 -18.41 9.17 -12.92
N ILE A 327 -18.30 10.32 -13.58
CA ILE A 327 -17.44 10.56 -14.75
C ILE A 327 -16.51 11.74 -14.42
N PHE A 328 -15.22 11.64 -14.73
CA PHE A 328 -14.30 12.76 -14.52
C PHE A 328 -14.49 13.83 -15.61
N ASP A 329 -15.02 14.99 -15.22
CA ASP A 329 -15.13 16.19 -16.07
C ASP A 329 -13.75 16.62 -16.58
N ASP A 330 -12.78 16.65 -15.68
CA ASP A 330 -11.40 17.02 -15.92
C ASP A 330 -10.45 15.91 -15.46
N VAL A 331 -9.48 15.55 -16.29
CA VAL A 331 -8.34 14.76 -15.87
C VAL A 331 -7.05 15.44 -16.32
N TYR A 332 -6.12 15.59 -15.38
CA TYR A 332 -4.73 15.93 -15.63
C TYR A 332 -3.95 14.59 -15.67
N PRO A 333 -3.77 13.97 -16.85
CA PRO A 333 -3.09 12.68 -16.96
C PRO A 333 -1.65 12.81 -16.46
N GLU A 334 -1.17 11.76 -15.78
CA GLU A 334 0.20 11.65 -15.27
C GLU A 334 0.63 12.84 -14.37
N GLY A 335 -0.33 13.53 -13.75
CA GLY A 335 -0.10 14.69 -12.87
C GLY A 335 0.26 15.99 -13.61
N SER A 336 0.13 16.01 -14.94
CA SER A 336 0.64 17.09 -15.82
C SER A 336 -0.18 18.38 -15.75
N ILE A 337 0.21 19.31 -14.88
CA ILE A 337 -0.38 20.66 -14.83
C ILE A 337 0.22 21.53 -15.96
N GLY A 338 -0.65 22.09 -16.80
CA GLY A 338 -0.24 22.84 -18.00
C GLY A 338 0.03 21.95 -19.22
N GLY A 339 -0.10 20.63 -19.09
CA GLY A 339 -0.13 19.67 -20.20
C GLY A 339 -1.51 19.57 -20.86
N ALA A 340 -1.72 18.49 -21.62
CA ALA A 340 -3.02 18.19 -22.20
C ALA A 340 -4.01 17.70 -21.12
N MET A 341 -5.12 18.41 -20.96
CA MET A 341 -6.23 18.00 -20.09
C MET A 341 -7.21 17.09 -20.87
N PHE A 342 -7.57 15.94 -20.30
CA PHE A 342 -8.63 15.09 -20.83
C PHE A 342 -9.97 15.45 -20.20
N LYS A 343 -11.08 15.12 -20.87
CA LYS A 343 -12.45 15.47 -20.49
C LYS A 343 -13.39 14.26 -20.62
N ASN A 344 -14.41 14.16 -19.77
CA ASN A 344 -15.43 13.11 -19.80
C ASN A 344 -14.82 11.68 -19.68
N VAL A 345 -13.89 11.50 -18.74
CA VAL A 345 -13.11 10.26 -18.60
C VAL A 345 -13.71 9.35 -17.53
N GLN A 346 -14.13 8.14 -17.91
CA GLN A 346 -14.67 7.15 -16.96
C GLN A 346 -13.61 6.55 -16.02
N THR A 347 -12.37 6.39 -16.50
CA THR A 347 -11.29 5.70 -15.77
C THR A 347 -9.95 6.23 -16.27
N THR A 348 -9.02 6.55 -15.37
CA THR A 348 -7.68 7.01 -15.73
C THR A 348 -6.60 6.05 -15.23
N LEU A 349 -5.49 5.96 -15.97
CA LEU A 349 -4.32 5.22 -15.53
C LEU A 349 -3.47 6.08 -14.60
N VAL A 350 -3.01 5.48 -13.49
CA VAL A 350 -2.04 6.12 -12.57
C VAL A 350 -0.80 5.22 -12.51
N PRO A 351 0.31 5.60 -13.18
CA PRO A 351 1.54 4.81 -13.21
C PRO A 351 2.11 4.53 -11.81
N ALA A 352 2.85 3.43 -11.63
CA ALA A 352 3.59 3.18 -10.40
C ALA A 352 4.68 4.25 -10.22
N GLY A 353 4.75 4.87 -9.03
CA GLY A 353 5.54 6.07 -8.78
C GLY A 353 4.96 7.36 -9.39
N GLY A 354 3.78 7.30 -9.99
CA GLY A 354 3.13 8.42 -10.66
C GLY A 354 1.90 8.97 -9.92
N ALA A 355 1.23 9.92 -10.57
CA ALA A 355 0.02 10.56 -10.04
C ALA A 355 -0.95 10.95 -11.18
N ALA A 356 -2.14 11.40 -10.81
CA ALA A 356 -3.13 12.04 -11.66
C ALA A 356 -3.95 13.03 -10.82
N ILE A 357 -4.54 14.04 -11.45
CA ILE A 357 -5.57 14.87 -10.81
C ILE A 357 -6.87 14.61 -11.57
N VAL A 358 -7.96 14.34 -10.84
CA VAL A 358 -9.31 14.23 -11.42
C VAL A 358 -10.22 15.26 -10.78
N GLU A 359 -11.14 15.83 -11.55
CA GLU A 359 -12.21 16.71 -11.05
C GLU A 359 -13.57 16.28 -11.63
N PHE A 360 -14.63 16.45 -10.84
CA PHE A 360 -16.00 16.10 -11.21
C PHE A 360 -17.03 16.95 -10.45
N GLY A 361 -18.21 17.11 -11.04
CA GLY A 361 -19.44 17.61 -10.41
C GLY A 361 -19.98 16.68 -9.31
N THR A 362 -21.19 16.96 -8.84
CA THR A 362 -21.88 16.17 -7.81
C THR A 362 -23.39 16.35 -7.89
N GLU A 363 -24.04 15.66 -8.82
CA GLU A 363 -25.44 15.96 -9.18
C GLU A 363 -26.47 15.16 -8.37
N VAL A 364 -26.06 14.09 -7.67
CA VAL A 364 -26.96 13.12 -7.00
C VAL A 364 -26.41 12.74 -5.61
N PRO A 365 -27.24 12.65 -4.55
CA PRO A 365 -26.82 12.19 -3.24
C PRO A 365 -26.69 10.67 -3.18
N GLY A 366 -25.71 10.15 -2.43
CA GLY A 366 -25.45 8.71 -2.34
C GLY A 366 -24.06 8.37 -1.81
N LYS A 367 -23.63 7.12 -2.00
CA LYS A 367 -22.25 6.69 -1.74
C LYS A 367 -21.57 6.25 -3.03
N TYR A 368 -20.42 6.83 -3.28
CA TYR A 368 -19.62 6.66 -4.50
C TYR A 368 -18.32 5.95 -4.15
N ILE A 369 -18.01 4.87 -4.90
CA ILE A 369 -16.94 3.95 -4.51
C ILE A 369 -15.71 4.19 -5.39
N PHE A 370 -14.67 4.73 -4.78
CA PHE A 370 -13.34 4.89 -5.38
C PHE A 370 -12.73 3.50 -5.52
N VAL A 371 -12.20 3.14 -6.69
CA VAL A 371 -11.68 1.80 -6.98
C VAL A 371 -10.47 1.81 -7.90
N ASP A 372 -9.66 0.75 -7.80
CA ASP A 372 -8.82 0.29 -8.90
C ASP A 372 -9.62 -0.68 -9.78
N HIS A 373 -9.94 -0.28 -11.01
CA HIS A 373 -10.82 -1.01 -11.94
C HIS A 373 -10.19 -2.31 -12.50
N ALA A 374 -8.95 -2.66 -12.11
CA ALA A 374 -8.51 -4.05 -12.13
C ALA A 374 -9.19 -4.82 -10.98
N LEU A 375 -10.52 -5.04 -11.10
CA LEU A 375 -11.46 -5.20 -9.98
C LEU A 375 -11.16 -6.32 -8.95
N SER A 376 -10.35 -7.34 -9.28
CA SER A 376 -9.86 -8.31 -8.28
C SER A 376 -8.94 -7.69 -7.21
N ARG A 377 -8.59 -6.40 -7.35
CA ARG A 377 -7.93 -5.60 -6.31
C ARG A 377 -8.89 -5.08 -5.24
N LEU A 378 -10.21 -5.03 -5.48
CA LEU A 378 -11.21 -4.68 -4.44
C LEU A 378 -11.16 -5.69 -3.29
N ASP A 379 -11.11 -6.98 -3.62
CA ASP A 379 -10.95 -8.08 -2.64
C ASP A 379 -9.64 -7.99 -1.84
N ARG A 380 -8.64 -7.26 -2.38
CA ARG A 380 -7.34 -6.95 -1.74
C ARG A 380 -7.33 -5.62 -0.99
N GLY A 381 -8.44 -4.87 -1.03
CA GLY A 381 -8.64 -3.61 -0.31
C GLY A 381 -8.57 -2.32 -1.13
N ALA A 382 -8.53 -2.39 -2.46
CA ALA A 382 -8.35 -1.22 -3.34
C ALA A 382 -9.68 -0.49 -3.58
N TRP A 383 -10.31 -0.08 -2.47
CA TRP A 383 -11.59 0.62 -2.47
C TRP A 383 -11.70 1.64 -1.32
N GLY A 384 -12.56 2.64 -1.51
CA GLY A 384 -12.92 3.62 -0.50
C GLY A 384 -14.24 4.31 -0.83
N ILE A 385 -14.85 4.99 0.14
CA ILE A 385 -16.19 5.57 0.00
C ILE A 385 -16.15 7.09 0.13
N LEU A 386 -16.73 7.78 -0.86
CA LEU A 386 -17.17 9.18 -0.78
C LEU A 386 -18.68 9.20 -0.51
N GLU A 387 -19.11 9.95 0.51
CA GLU A 387 -20.53 10.17 0.81
C GLU A 387 -20.96 11.57 0.34
N LEU A 388 -21.99 11.63 -0.50
CA LEU A 388 -22.62 12.85 -0.98
C LEU A 388 -23.99 13.04 -0.33
N VAL A 389 -24.21 14.19 0.30
CA VAL A 389 -25.49 14.54 0.94
C VAL A 389 -26.14 15.76 0.28
N GLY A 390 -27.46 15.71 0.10
CA GLY A 390 -28.22 16.74 -0.60
C GLY A 390 -29.58 16.22 -1.10
N GLU A 391 -30.28 17.04 -1.87
CA GLU A 391 -31.58 16.67 -2.43
C GLU A 391 -31.43 15.75 -3.67
N PRO A 392 -32.30 14.74 -3.85
CA PRO A 392 -32.24 13.85 -5.02
C PRO A 392 -32.61 14.54 -6.35
N ASN A 393 -31.72 14.46 -7.35
CA ASN A 393 -31.99 14.96 -8.70
C ASN A 393 -32.49 13.86 -9.64
N ARG A 394 -33.82 13.71 -9.74
CA ARG A 394 -34.48 12.71 -10.59
C ARG A 394 -34.39 12.97 -12.09
N GLU A 395 -33.97 14.16 -12.53
CA GLU A 395 -33.69 14.41 -13.95
C GLU A 395 -32.35 13.81 -14.39
N VAL A 396 -31.45 13.54 -13.43
CA VAL A 396 -30.15 12.88 -13.65
C VAL A 396 -30.21 11.39 -13.29
N PHE A 397 -30.83 11.03 -12.16
CA PHE A 397 -30.96 9.64 -11.73
C PHE A 397 -32.25 9.39 -10.93
N ASP A 398 -33.13 8.52 -11.44
CA ASP A 398 -34.30 8.00 -10.71
C ASP A 398 -34.32 6.46 -10.77
N GLY A 399 -34.76 5.82 -9.70
CA GLY A 399 -34.67 4.37 -9.55
C GLY A 399 -35.26 3.83 -8.25
N VAL A 400 -35.78 2.60 -8.30
CA VAL A 400 -36.38 1.93 -7.14
C VAL A 400 -35.32 1.08 -6.45
N PHE A 401 -34.89 1.50 -5.26
CA PHE A 401 -34.05 0.69 -4.37
C PHE A 401 -34.91 -0.37 -3.66
N ASP A 402 -34.70 -1.67 -3.95
CA ASP A 402 -35.38 -2.75 -3.20
C ASP A 402 -34.76 -2.89 -1.80
N ASP A 403 -35.54 -2.58 -0.77
CA ASP A 403 -35.20 -2.75 0.65
C ASP A 403 -34.64 -4.14 1.00
N LYS A 404 -34.99 -5.18 0.23
CA LYS A 404 -34.50 -6.56 0.45
C LYS A 404 -33.01 -6.73 0.12
N ASN A 405 -32.43 -5.88 -0.73
CA ASN A 405 -31.03 -5.97 -1.14
C ASN A 405 -30.03 -5.39 -0.12
N LYS A 406 -30.51 -4.91 1.04
CA LYS A 406 -29.70 -4.42 2.17
C LYS A 406 -28.76 -5.49 2.78
N SER A 407 -28.87 -6.76 2.38
CA SER A 407 -28.10 -7.88 2.94
C SER A 407 -26.70 -8.11 2.34
N SER A 408 -26.23 -7.30 1.39
CA SER A 408 -24.85 -7.38 0.89
C SER A 408 -24.09 -6.08 1.17
N THR A 409 -22.95 -6.17 1.84
CA THR A 409 -22.17 -5.02 2.33
C THR A 409 -21.70 -4.07 1.23
N PHE A 410 -21.55 -4.57 -0.01
CA PHE A 410 -21.18 -3.76 -1.17
C PHE A 410 -22.39 -2.98 -1.72
N LEU A 411 -23.56 -3.63 -1.89
CA LEU A 411 -24.76 -2.91 -2.35
C LEU A 411 -25.38 -2.02 -1.26
N SER A 412 -25.25 -2.34 0.03
CA SER A 412 -25.56 -1.41 1.12
C SER A 412 -24.60 -0.22 1.21
N GLY A 413 -23.52 -0.20 0.41
CA GLY A 413 -22.79 1.01 0.09
C GLY A 413 -23.71 1.98 -0.67
N TYR A 414 -24.05 1.62 -1.90
CA TYR A 414 -24.90 2.41 -2.81
C TYR A 414 -26.33 2.65 -2.28
N CYS A 415 -26.92 1.68 -1.58
CA CYS A 415 -28.36 1.63 -1.30
C CYS A 415 -28.77 2.08 0.12
N THR A 416 -28.17 3.14 0.67
CA THR A 416 -28.72 3.83 1.86
C THR A 416 -29.14 5.26 1.51
N PRO A 417 -30.44 5.49 1.24
CA PRO A 417 -31.05 6.79 1.48
C PRO A 417 -30.84 7.20 2.95
N GLN A 418 -30.87 8.50 3.24
CA GLN A 418 -30.95 8.96 4.63
C GLN A 418 -32.25 8.46 5.29
N GLU A 419 -32.17 8.03 6.55
CA GLU A 419 -33.34 7.58 7.30
C GLU A 419 -34.32 8.75 7.51
N GLY A 420 -35.47 8.72 6.82
CA GLY A 420 -36.54 9.70 7.02
C GLY A 420 -37.59 9.81 5.91
N TYR A 421 -37.23 9.57 4.65
CA TYR A 421 -38.03 10.04 3.50
C TYR A 421 -38.68 8.96 2.63
N ILE A 422 -39.56 8.15 3.22
CA ILE A 422 -40.61 7.41 2.48
C ILE A 422 -41.92 7.49 3.27
N GLU A 423 -42.92 8.25 2.77
CA GLU A 423 -44.29 8.12 3.26
C GLU A 423 -44.94 6.84 2.67
N PRO A 424 -45.53 5.95 3.49
CA PRO A 424 -46.08 4.68 3.02
C PRO A 424 -47.48 4.82 2.42
N PHE A 425 -47.59 5.33 1.20
CA PHE A 425 -48.89 5.60 0.54
C PHE A 425 -49.50 4.40 -0.21
N ILE A 426 -49.77 3.27 0.47
CA ILE A 426 -50.86 2.32 0.12
C ILE A 426 -51.48 1.76 1.42
N PRO A 427 -52.81 1.70 1.59
CA PRO A 427 -53.43 1.23 2.84
C PRO A 427 -53.33 -0.28 3.09
N ALA A 428 -53.29 -0.68 4.36
CA ALA A 428 -53.32 -2.08 4.77
C ALA A 428 -54.73 -2.70 4.65
N ALA A 429 -54.97 -3.50 3.61
CA ALA A 429 -56.25 -4.21 3.42
C ALA A 429 -56.15 -5.52 2.60
N SER A 430 -55.57 -6.59 3.17
CA SER A 430 -56.01 -7.99 2.94
C SER A 430 -55.17 -9.03 3.69
N CYS A 431 -55.71 -9.60 4.76
CA CYS A 431 -55.33 -10.94 5.22
C CYS A 431 -56.25 -11.97 4.56
N GLY A 432 -55.71 -13.08 4.02
CA GLY A 432 -56.55 -14.09 3.34
C GLY A 432 -55.79 -15.33 2.89
N VAL A 433 -55.78 -16.38 3.72
CA VAL A 433 -55.17 -17.70 3.45
C VAL A 433 -55.95 -18.50 2.41
N PHE A 434 -55.26 -19.24 1.52
CA PHE A 434 -55.55 -20.61 0.99
C PHE A 434 -54.83 -20.84 -0.36
N TRP A 435 -54.45 -22.04 -0.83
CA TRP A 435 -54.47 -23.42 -0.28
C TRP A 435 -53.13 -24.14 -0.63
N LYS A 436 -53.02 -25.43 -0.30
CA LYS A 436 -51.83 -26.31 -0.43
C LYS A 436 -52.07 -27.41 -1.50
N VAL A 437 -50.99 -28.02 -2.02
CA VAL A 437 -50.97 -29.25 -2.90
C VAL A 437 -51.30 -28.91 -4.37
N LEU A 438 -50.47 -29.24 -5.37
CA LEU A 438 -50.18 -30.59 -5.89
C LEU A 438 -48.70 -30.88 -6.26
N ASP A 439 -48.47 -32.14 -6.63
CA ASP A 439 -47.19 -32.87 -6.80
C ASP A 439 -47.04 -33.46 -8.23
N LYS A 440 -45.89 -34.08 -8.54
CA LYS A 440 -45.39 -34.66 -9.84
C LYS A 440 -44.75 -33.63 -10.78
N GLY A 441 -43.70 -33.95 -11.55
CA GLY A 441 -42.87 -35.17 -11.73
C GLY A 441 -41.80 -34.86 -12.80
N HIS A 442 -40.65 -35.52 -12.93
CA HIS A 442 -40.28 -36.92 -12.66
C HIS A 442 -38.95 -37.05 -11.90
#